data_AF-A0A7V1Q237-F1
#
_entry.id   AF-A0A7V1Q237-F1
#
_cell.length_a   1.000
_cell.length_b   1.000
_cell.length_c   1.000
_cell.angle_alpha   90.00
_cell.angle_beta   90.00
_cell.angle_gamma   90.00
#
_symmetry.space_group_name_H-M   'P 1'
#
loop_
_entity.id
_entity.type
_entity.pdbx_description
1 polymer ?
#
loop_
_entity_poly.entity_id
_entity_poly.type
_entity_poly.pdbx_seq_one_letter_code
_entity_poly.pdbx_strand_id
1 'polypeptide(L)'
;LGLMGELADSALGAGGRVIGVIPKKLIALEQAHPNLHEQFIVESMHERKAKLTELADAFLVLPGGFGTLDELFEAITWRQLEFHTKPIAIWNVDGYYDGLWSFLEQGRRLGFMPERTFESLHIGRELEELLGWMV
;
A
#
# COMPACT_ATOMS: atom_id res chain seq x y z
N LEU A 1 3.64 9.34 -16.00
CA LEU A 1 2.51 9.45 -15.05
C LEU A 1 1.77 8.12 -15.07
N GLY A 2 1.83 7.37 -13.98
CA GLY A 2 1.06 6.14 -13.78
C GLY A 2 0.02 6.34 -12.68
N LEU A 3 -0.50 5.25 -12.11
CA LEU A 3 -1.55 5.30 -11.07
C LEU A 3 -1.21 6.19 -9.88
N MET A 4 0.06 6.28 -9.47
CA MET A 4 0.49 7.17 -8.38
C MET A 4 0.19 8.65 -8.67
N GLY A 5 0.42 9.10 -9.91
CA GLY A 5 0.16 10.48 -10.30
C GLY A 5 -1.33 10.77 -10.36
N GLU A 6 -2.08 9.88 -11.02
CA GLU A 6 -3.54 10.00 -11.15
C GLU A 6 -4.24 10.03 -9.78
N LEU A 7 -3.81 9.18 -8.84
CA LEU A 7 -4.33 9.15 -7.47
C LEU A 7 -4.02 10.45 -6.72
N ALA A 8 -2.80 10.97 -6.84
CA ALA A 8 -2.40 12.22 -6.20
C ALA A 8 -3.18 13.40 -6.76
N ASP A 9 -3.25 13.56 -8.08
CA ASP A 9 -3.99 14.64 -8.75
C ASP A 9 -5.49 14.58 -8.45
N SER A 10 -6.09 13.38 -8.45
CA SER A 10 -7.50 13.18 -8.10
C SER A 10 -7.78 13.58 -6.65
N ALA A 11 -6.93 13.18 -5.71
CA ALA A 11 -7.06 13.55 -4.31
C ALA A 11 -6.91 15.06 -4.11
N LEU A 12 -5.92 15.70 -4.74
CA LEU A 12 -5.74 17.15 -4.71
C LEU A 12 -6.95 17.88 -5.31
N GLY A 13 -7.46 17.42 -6.46
CA GLY A 13 -8.63 17.99 -7.14
C GLY A 13 -9.92 17.89 -6.31
N ALA A 14 -10.05 16.86 -5.48
CA ALA A 14 -11.13 16.71 -4.52
C ALA A 14 -10.92 17.52 -3.22
N GLY A 15 -9.83 18.28 -3.10
CA GLY A 15 -9.48 19.06 -1.91
C GLY A 15 -8.84 18.24 -0.77
N GLY A 16 -8.42 17.01 -1.06
CA GLY A 16 -7.70 16.15 -0.13
C GLY A 16 -6.25 16.59 0.08
N ARG A 17 -5.73 16.36 1.30
CA ARG A 17 -4.32 16.56 1.62
C ARG A 17 -3.51 15.36 1.13
N VAL A 18 -2.45 15.63 0.35
CA VAL A 18 -1.56 14.59 -0.18
C VAL A 18 -0.14 14.80 0.31
N ILE A 19 0.41 13.76 0.94
CA ILE A 19 1.77 13.71 1.47
C ILE A 19 2.56 12.67 0.67
N GLY A 20 3.69 13.07 0.10
CA GLY A 20 4.60 12.17 -0.62
C GLY A 20 5.82 11.79 0.21
N VAL A 21 6.32 10.56 0.03
CA VAL A 21 7.62 10.13 0.57
C VAL A 21 8.43 9.54 -0.59
N ILE A 22 9.60 10.11 -0.85
CA ILE A 22 10.46 9.72 -1.98
C ILE A 22 11.93 9.59 -1.55
N PRO A 23 12.67 8.56 -2.00
CA PRO A 23 14.09 8.48 -1.75
C PRO A 23 14.84 9.45 -2.67
N LYS A 24 15.92 10.07 -2.19
CA LYS A 24 16.74 11.02 -2.96
C LYS A 24 17.13 10.52 -4.35
N LYS A 25 17.46 9.22 -4.46
CA LYS A 25 17.87 8.59 -5.72
C LYS A 25 16.78 8.56 -6.80
N LEU A 26 15.50 8.64 -6.43
CA LEU A 26 14.39 8.54 -7.37
C LEU A 26 13.82 9.89 -7.79
N ILE A 27 14.22 11.01 -7.17
CA ILE A 27 13.70 12.35 -7.48
C ILE A 27 13.84 12.68 -8.98
N ALA A 28 15.01 12.40 -9.56
CA ALA A 28 15.29 12.67 -10.97
C ALA A 28 14.60 11.69 -11.93
N LEU A 29 14.30 10.47 -11.47
CA LEU A 29 13.72 9.40 -12.29
C LEU A 29 12.19 9.47 -12.31
N GLU A 30 11.58 9.76 -11.17
CA GLU A 30 10.12 9.69 -10.99
C GLU A 30 9.44 11.05 -11.16
N GLN A 31 10.21 12.14 -11.36
CA GLN A 31 9.71 13.52 -11.45
C GLN A 31 8.74 13.83 -10.32
N ALA A 32 9.30 14.19 -9.16
CA ALA A 32 8.54 14.53 -7.95
C ALA A 32 7.27 15.34 -8.28
N HIS A 33 6.13 14.87 -7.78
CA HIS A 33 4.84 15.51 -8.03
C HIS A 33 4.87 16.95 -7.47
N PRO A 34 4.71 18.00 -8.30
CA PRO A 34 5.04 19.36 -7.88
C PRO A 34 4.02 19.97 -6.91
N ASN A 35 2.79 19.45 -6.90
CA ASN A 35 1.65 20.06 -6.20
C ASN A 35 1.30 19.36 -4.88
N LEU A 36 2.21 18.59 -4.29
CA LEU A 36 1.95 17.93 -3.01
C LEU A 36 1.92 18.95 -1.86
N HIS A 37 1.11 18.67 -0.84
CA HIS A 37 1.05 19.52 0.35
C HIS A 37 2.34 19.39 1.17
N GLU A 38 2.87 18.17 1.25
CA GLU A 38 4.14 17.85 1.90
C GLU A 38 4.87 16.78 1.11
N GLN A 39 6.21 16.86 1.12
CA GLN A 39 7.06 15.86 0.53
C GLN A 39 8.25 15.59 1.44
N PHE A 40 8.36 14.34 1.91
CA PHE A 40 9.50 13.84 2.66
C PHE A 40 10.50 13.24 1.70
N ILE A 41 11.73 13.77 1.73
CA ILE A 41 12.87 13.24 1.00
C ILE A 41 13.72 12.42 1.97
N VAL A 42 13.92 11.12 1.68
CA VAL A 42 14.65 10.18 2.53
C VAL A 42 15.89 9.61 1.84
N GLU A 43 16.81 8.98 2.57
CA GLU A 43 18.08 8.50 2.00
C GLU A 43 17.94 7.14 1.31
N SER A 44 16.97 6.31 1.74
CA SER A 44 16.87 4.91 1.33
C SER A 44 15.43 4.44 1.13
N MET A 45 15.27 3.31 0.43
CA MET A 45 13.96 2.65 0.29
C MET A 45 13.41 2.16 1.63
N HIS A 46 14.28 1.70 2.55
CA HIS A 46 13.88 1.27 3.88
C HIS A 46 13.30 2.44 4.69
N GLU A 47 13.97 3.60 4.68
CA GLU A 47 13.44 4.81 5.31
C GLU A 47 12.13 5.28 4.68
N ARG A 48 11.99 5.13 3.35
CA ARG A 48 10.73 5.47 2.66
C ARG A 48 9.58 4.64 3.20
N LYS A 49 9.73 3.31 3.20
CA LYS A 49 8.67 2.40 3.65
C LYS A 49 8.38 2.58 5.15
N ALA A 50 9.42 2.78 5.96
CA ALA A 50 9.26 3.12 7.38
C ALA A 50 8.45 4.42 7.59
N LYS A 51 8.77 5.47 6.82
CA LYS A 51 8.06 6.75 6.93
C LYS A 51 6.62 6.68 6.42
N LEU A 52 6.37 5.93 5.34
CA LEU A 52 5.00 5.66 4.88
C LEU A 52 4.19 4.95 5.97
N THR A 53 4.76 3.92 6.60
CA THR A 53 4.11 3.22 7.70
C THR A 53 3.92 4.11 8.91
N GLU A 54 4.85 5.00 9.24
CA GLU A 54 4.71 5.96 10.36
C GLU A 54 3.50 6.88 10.14
N LEU A 55 3.37 7.43 8.92
CA LEU A 55 2.37 8.44 8.56
C LEU A 55 0.97 7.89 8.30
N ALA A 56 0.84 6.65 7.83
CA ALA A 56 -0.44 6.08 7.45
C ALA A 56 -1.23 5.58 8.67
N ASP A 57 -2.56 5.65 8.66
CA ASP A 57 -3.40 4.94 9.65
C ASP A 57 -3.86 3.57 9.14
N ALA A 58 -3.87 3.40 7.81
CA ALA A 58 -4.29 2.20 7.11
C ALA A 58 -3.61 2.13 5.73
N PHE A 59 -3.59 0.94 5.12
CA PHE A 59 -3.02 0.71 3.80
C PHE A 59 -4.09 0.26 2.82
N LEU A 60 -4.21 0.94 1.68
CA LEU A 60 -5.02 0.51 0.55
C LEU A 60 -4.08 0.22 -0.63
N VAL A 61 -4.10 -1.02 -1.12
CA VAL A 61 -3.21 -1.48 -2.18
C VAL A 61 -3.97 -1.54 -3.51
N LEU A 62 -3.51 -0.72 -4.45
CA LEU A 62 -4.01 -0.65 -5.83
C LEU A 62 -3.18 -1.57 -6.75
N PRO A 63 -3.70 -1.98 -7.91
CA PRO A 63 -2.94 -2.74 -8.90
C PRO A 63 -1.57 -2.11 -9.21
N GLY A 64 -0.52 -2.93 -9.19
CA GLY A 64 0.84 -2.46 -9.38
C GLY A 64 1.86 -3.58 -9.53
N GLY A 65 3.10 -3.21 -9.86
CA GLY A 65 4.19 -4.15 -10.12
C GLY A 65 4.95 -4.57 -8.87
N PHE A 66 6.21 -4.97 -9.05
CA PHE A 66 7.07 -5.46 -7.95
C PHE A 66 7.24 -4.47 -6.80
N GLY A 67 7.30 -3.15 -7.07
CA GLY A 67 7.40 -2.15 -6.00
C GLY A 67 6.18 -2.16 -5.08
N THR A 68 4.98 -2.25 -5.65
CA THR A 68 3.72 -2.36 -4.90
C THR A 68 3.67 -3.66 -4.09
N LEU A 69 4.14 -4.78 -4.67
CA LEU A 69 4.18 -6.05 -3.96
C LEU A 69 5.21 -6.06 -2.82
N ASP A 70 6.38 -5.43 -2.99
CA ASP A 70 7.36 -5.24 -1.93
C ASP A 70 6.76 -4.46 -0.74
N GLU A 71 6.08 -3.35 -1.02
CA GLU A 71 5.41 -2.55 0.00
C GLU A 71 4.26 -3.30 0.69
N LEU A 72 3.43 -4.04 -0.07
CA LEU A 72 2.36 -4.87 0.48
C LEU A 72 2.90 -5.93 1.44
N PHE A 73 3.90 -6.72 1.02
CA PHE A 73 4.44 -7.78 1.86
C PHE A 73 5.20 -7.26 3.08
N GLU A 74 5.84 -6.09 2.97
CA GLU A 74 6.44 -5.45 4.13
C GLU A 74 5.38 -5.02 5.16
N ALA A 75 4.29 -4.38 4.72
CA ALA A 75 3.18 -4.03 5.62
C ALA A 75 2.56 -5.28 6.29
N ILE A 76 2.37 -6.36 5.53
CA ILE A 76 1.87 -7.64 6.08
C ILE A 76 2.82 -8.20 7.15
N THR A 77 4.11 -8.25 6.85
CA THR A 77 5.10 -8.85 7.74
C THR A 77 5.33 -8.02 8.99
N TRP A 78 5.36 -6.69 8.87
CA TRP A 78 5.47 -5.78 10.02
C TRP A 78 4.25 -5.87 10.93
N ARG A 79 3.05 -6.00 10.36
CA ARG A 79 1.86 -6.29 11.14
C ARG A 79 1.94 -7.63 11.87
N GLN A 80 2.34 -8.69 11.17
CA GLN A 80 2.47 -10.04 11.74
C GLN A 80 3.46 -10.09 12.92
N LEU A 81 4.47 -9.22 12.89
CA LEU A 81 5.48 -9.03 13.92
C LEU A 81 5.13 -7.93 14.94
N GLU A 82 3.91 -7.40 14.88
CA GLU A 82 3.35 -6.41 15.82
C GLU A 82 4.07 -5.05 15.83
N PHE A 83 4.79 -4.70 14.75
CA PHE A 83 5.35 -3.35 14.58
C PHE A 83 4.27 -2.29 14.30
N HIS A 84 3.08 -2.71 13.84
CA HIS A 84 1.87 -1.88 13.78
C HIS A 84 0.61 -2.76 13.81
N THR A 85 -0.55 -2.13 14.03
CA THR A 85 -1.88 -2.77 14.03
C THR A 85 -2.83 -2.18 12.99
N LYS A 86 -2.27 -1.46 12.01
CA LYS A 86 -2.99 -0.75 10.93
C LYS A 86 -3.62 -1.71 9.91
N PRO A 87 -4.90 -1.54 9.52
CA PRO A 87 -5.57 -2.44 8.58
C PRO A 87 -4.97 -2.35 7.18
N ILE A 88 -5.03 -3.46 6.43
CA ILE A 88 -4.48 -3.58 5.08
C ILE A 88 -5.59 -4.09 4.15
N ALA A 89 -6.01 -3.24 3.21
CA ALA A 89 -6.99 -3.57 2.18
C ALA A 89 -6.33 -3.70 0.81
N ILE A 90 -6.76 -4.67 0.01
CA ILE A 90 -6.30 -4.93 -1.35
C ILE A 90 -7.47 -4.72 -2.30
N TRP A 91 -7.36 -3.74 -3.19
CA TRP A 91 -8.38 -3.45 -4.18
C TRP A 91 -8.17 -4.28 -5.45
N ASN A 92 -8.99 -5.32 -5.60
CA ASN A 92 -8.90 -6.32 -6.65
C ASN A 92 -9.67 -5.94 -7.91
N VAL A 93 -9.22 -4.88 -8.57
CA VAL A 93 -9.80 -4.39 -9.84
C VAL A 93 -9.62 -5.45 -10.93
N ASP A 94 -10.72 -5.80 -11.61
CA ASP A 94 -10.77 -6.77 -12.72
C ASP A 94 -10.10 -8.13 -12.44
N GLY A 95 -10.02 -8.54 -11.17
CA GLY A 95 -9.38 -9.80 -10.77
C GLY A 95 -7.85 -9.79 -10.82
N TYR A 96 -7.22 -8.60 -10.86
CA TYR A 96 -5.76 -8.44 -10.92
C TYR A 96 -5.00 -9.27 -9.86
N TYR A 97 -5.55 -9.38 -8.65
CA TYR A 97 -4.95 -10.09 -7.52
C TYR A 97 -5.46 -11.52 -7.32
N ASP A 98 -6.33 -12.06 -8.18
CA ASP A 98 -6.92 -13.41 -8.01
C ASP A 98 -5.83 -14.50 -7.90
N GLY A 99 -4.83 -14.45 -8.78
CA GLY A 99 -3.71 -15.41 -8.77
C GLY A 99 -2.82 -15.27 -7.54
N LEU A 100 -2.55 -14.04 -7.10
CA LEU A 100 -1.77 -13.79 -5.89
C LEU A 100 -2.51 -14.29 -4.66
N TRP A 101 -3.80 -13.97 -4.54
CA TRP A 101 -4.62 -14.39 -3.40
C TRP A 101 -4.70 -15.91 -3.30
N SER A 102 -4.90 -16.61 -4.43
CA SER A 102 -4.88 -18.07 -4.47
C SER A 102 -3.55 -18.66 -3.99
N PHE A 103 -2.42 -18.05 -4.34
CA PHE A 103 -1.11 -18.47 -3.84
C PHE A 103 -0.98 -18.29 -2.32
N LEU A 104 -1.45 -17.16 -1.78
CA LEU A 104 -1.44 -16.90 -0.34
C LEU A 104 -2.32 -17.90 0.42
N GLU A 105 -3.53 -18.17 -0.08
CA GLU A 105 -4.42 -19.19 0.50
C GLU A 105 -3.81 -20.59 0.46
N GLN A 106 -3.09 -20.94 -0.61
CA GLN A 106 -2.34 -22.19 -0.65
C GLN A 106 -1.24 -22.23 0.42
N GLY A 107 -0.48 -21.16 0.58
CA GLY A 107 0.52 -21.02 1.64
C GLY A 107 -0.08 -21.17 3.03
N ARG A 108 -1.27 -20.59 3.26
CA ARG A 108 -2.06 -20.74 4.49
C ARG A 108 -2.45 -22.19 4.74
N ARG A 109 -3.06 -22.84 3.74
CA ARG A 109 -3.48 -24.25 3.82
C ARG A 109 -2.31 -25.21 4.07
N LEU A 110 -1.14 -24.90 3.54
CA LEU A 110 0.07 -25.71 3.73
C LEU A 110 0.82 -25.38 5.03
N GLY A 111 0.36 -24.41 5.82
CA GLY A 111 0.94 -24.05 7.11
C GLY A 111 2.16 -23.12 7.05
N PHE A 112 2.44 -22.52 5.88
CA PHE A 112 3.53 -21.55 5.72
C PHE A 112 3.10 -20.12 6.07
N MET A 113 1.80 -19.82 6.01
CA MET A 113 1.25 -18.50 6.32
C MET A 113 0.23 -18.60 7.47
N PRO A 114 0.49 -17.98 8.64
CA PRO A 114 -0.40 -18.08 9.79
C PRO A 114 -1.80 -17.50 9.53
N GLU A 115 -2.83 -18.15 10.08
CA GLU A 115 -4.24 -17.70 9.94
C GLU A 115 -4.44 -16.24 10.37
N ARG A 116 -3.84 -15.87 11.51
CA ARG A 116 -3.92 -14.50 12.07
C ARG A 116 -3.47 -13.41 11.09
N THR A 117 -2.62 -13.73 10.13
CA THR A 117 -2.17 -12.75 9.13
C THR A 117 -3.34 -12.39 8.19
N PHE A 118 -4.21 -13.34 7.87
CA PHE A 118 -5.37 -13.14 6.99
C PHE A 118 -6.52 -12.40 7.69
N GLU A 119 -6.66 -12.52 9.01
CA GLU A 119 -7.65 -11.74 9.78
C GLU A 119 -7.46 -10.21 9.64
N SER A 120 -6.26 -9.80 9.26
CA SER A 120 -5.89 -8.40 9.07
C SER A 120 -5.80 -7.93 7.62
N LEU A 121 -6.13 -8.81 6.68
CA LEU A 121 -6.09 -8.54 5.26
C LEU A 121 -7.51 -8.65 4.71
N HIS A 122 -7.97 -7.57 4.09
CA HIS A 122 -9.24 -7.59 3.37
C HIS A 122 -9.00 -7.41 1.88
N ILE A 123 -9.54 -8.29 1.05
CA ILE A 123 -9.48 -8.19 -0.41
C ILE A 123 -10.89 -8.05 -0.95
N GLY A 124 -11.11 -7.06 -1.80
CA GLY A 124 -12.44 -6.70 -2.28
C GLY A 124 -12.38 -6.05 -3.66
N ARG A 125 -13.51 -6.09 -4.37
CA ARG A 125 -13.66 -5.48 -5.70
C ARG A 125 -14.31 -4.10 -5.63
N GLU A 126 -15.13 -3.87 -4.60
CA GLU A 126 -15.83 -2.61 -4.37
C GLU A 126 -15.02 -1.73 -3.42
N LEU A 127 -14.72 -0.50 -3.84
CA LEU A 127 -13.87 0.40 -3.07
C LEU A 127 -14.56 0.87 -1.78
N GLU A 128 -15.86 1.16 -1.84
CA GLU A 128 -16.66 1.61 -0.70
C GLU A 128 -16.69 0.57 0.42
N GLU A 129 -16.75 -0.72 0.07
CA GLU A 129 -16.67 -1.82 1.03
C GLU A 129 -15.32 -1.84 1.74
N LEU A 130 -14.23 -1.74 0.97
CA LEU A 130 -12.86 -1.73 1.51
C LEU A 130 -12.66 -0.54 2.46
N LEU A 131 -13.08 0.66 2.04
CA LEU A 131 -12.97 1.86 2.88
C LEU A 131 -13.82 1.75 4.15
N GLY A 132 -15.02 1.17 4.06
CA GLY A 132 -15.88 0.96 5.23
C GLY A 132 -15.31 -0.05 6.23
N TRP A 133 -14.52 -1.02 5.77
CA TRP A 133 -13.83 -1.99 6.64
C TRP A 133 -12.57 -1.40 7.32
N MET A 134 -11.94 -0.38 6.72
CA MET A 134 -10.69 0.20 7.23
C MET A 134 -10.87 1.18 8.40
N VAL A 135 -12.10 1.62 8.69
CA VAL A 135 -12.46 2.60 9.74
C VAL A 135 -13.04 1.89 10.97
#